data_AF-A0A5B6ZM47-F1
#
_entry.id   AF-A0A5B6ZM47-F1
#
_cell.length_a   1.000
_cell.length_b   1.000
_cell.length_c   1.000
_cell.angle_alpha   90.00
_cell.angle_beta   90.00
_cell.angle_gamma   90.00
#
_symmetry.space_group_name_H-M   'P 1'
#
loop_
_entity.id
_entity.type
_entity.pdbx_description
1 polymer ?
#
loop_
_entity_poly.entity_id
_entity_poly.type
_entity_poly.pdbx_seq_one_letter_code
_entity_poly.pdbx_strand_id
1 'polypeptide(L)'
;SEEVERALTKLGHAKLAGRSSPPKIQGPEGKNLQLHFKTRMPPHLFTGAKVEGEQGAAIHVILLDKITGSVVQTGPESAAKLNVLILEGDFNEEADDVWTREHFESHEVKEREGKRPLLTGDLQVILKDGVGTLGDLIFTDNSSWIRSRKFRLGVKITAGYCEGIRVREAKTE
;
A
#
# COMPACT_ATOMS: atom_id res chain seq x y z
N SER A 1 37.18 -67.88 -0.06
CA SER A 1 37.71 -67.05 1.04
C SER A 1 38.00 -65.67 0.47
N GLU A 2 37.03 -64.79 0.22
CA GLU A 2 35.88 -64.38 1.05
C GLU A 2 36.32 -64.11 2.49
N GLU A 3 36.38 -62.82 2.86
CA GLU A 3 35.95 -62.22 4.14
C GLU A 3 36.37 -60.74 4.16
N VAL A 4 35.63 -59.86 3.49
CA VAL A 4 34.53 -59.00 3.98
C VAL A 4 34.92 -57.99 5.08
N GLU A 5 35.04 -56.75 4.61
CA GLU A 5 34.87 -55.45 5.26
C GLU A 5 33.70 -55.39 6.27
N ARG A 6 33.90 -54.77 7.45
CA ARG A 6 32.95 -54.21 8.47
C ARG A 6 33.63 -54.28 9.87
N ALA A 7 33.52 -53.38 10.86
CA ALA A 7 32.59 -52.31 11.18
C ALA A 7 33.19 -51.36 12.27
N LEU A 8 32.95 -50.04 12.12
CA LEU A 8 32.26 -49.12 13.06
C LEU A 8 32.49 -49.32 14.58
N THR A 9 33.00 -48.35 15.33
CA THR A 9 32.26 -47.22 15.97
C THR A 9 33.19 -46.70 17.09
N LYS A 10 33.29 -45.42 17.49
CA LYS A 10 32.30 -44.51 18.09
C LYS A 10 33.12 -43.30 18.56
N LEU A 11 32.81 -42.07 18.14
CA LEU A 11 33.04 -40.89 18.97
C LEU A 11 32.06 -39.79 18.54
N GLY A 12 31.24 -39.37 19.52
CA GLY A 12 30.04 -38.58 19.31
C GLY A 12 30.35 -37.14 18.89
N HIS A 13 29.61 -36.66 17.89
CA HIS A 13 29.56 -35.25 17.56
C HIS A 13 28.60 -34.54 18.51
N ALA A 14 29.15 -33.64 19.35
CA ALA A 14 28.36 -32.69 20.12
C ALA A 14 27.63 -31.73 19.18
N LYS A 15 26.32 -31.61 19.39
CA LYS A 15 25.39 -30.79 18.60
C LYS A 15 25.69 -29.31 18.85
N LEU A 16 26.35 -28.64 17.90
CA LEU A 16 26.51 -27.18 17.91
C LEU A 16 25.14 -26.52 17.76
N ALA A 17 24.74 -25.74 18.77
CA ALA A 17 23.57 -24.89 18.71
C ALA A 17 23.70 -23.91 17.53
N GLY A 18 22.67 -23.87 16.67
CA GLY A 18 22.64 -23.06 15.47
C GLY A 18 22.84 -21.58 15.80
N ARG A 19 23.90 -21.00 15.24
CA ARG A 19 24.08 -19.54 15.18
C ARG A 19 22.93 -18.96 14.37
N SER A 20 22.04 -18.21 15.01
CA SER A 20 21.14 -17.30 14.29
C SER A 20 21.97 -16.20 13.64
N SER A 21 21.82 -16.02 12.33
CA SER A 21 22.42 -14.88 11.62
C SER A 21 21.96 -13.57 12.26
N PRO A 22 22.85 -12.58 12.44
CA PRO A 22 22.42 -11.25 12.90
C PRO A 22 21.39 -10.67 11.92
N PRO A 23 20.42 -9.86 12.40
CA PRO A 23 19.50 -9.16 11.50
C PRO A 23 20.33 -8.29 10.54
N LYS A 24 20.19 -8.55 9.24
CA LYS A 24 20.80 -7.72 8.20
C LYS A 24 20.22 -6.32 8.34
N ILE A 25 21.07 -5.38 8.74
CA ILE A 25 20.75 -3.94 8.68
C ILE A 25 20.63 -3.60 7.20
N GLN A 26 19.41 -3.58 6.69
CA GLN A 26 19.14 -3.05 5.35
C GLN A 26 19.30 -1.54 5.40
N GLY A 27 20.14 -1.01 4.50
CA GLY A 27 20.21 0.42 4.25
C GLY A 27 18.87 0.98 3.78
N PRO A 28 18.73 2.31 3.69
CA PRO A 28 17.49 2.97 3.26
C PRO A 28 16.98 2.49 1.88
N GLU A 29 17.85 1.94 1.03
CA GLU A 29 17.48 1.36 -0.27
C GLU A 29 16.96 -0.09 -0.22
N GLY A 30 17.01 -0.76 0.93
CA GLY A 30 16.54 -2.14 1.08
C GLY A 30 15.03 -2.28 1.30
N LYS A 31 14.33 -1.19 1.66
CA LYS A 31 12.90 -1.22 1.99
C LYS A 31 12.06 -0.97 0.75
N ASN A 32 11.44 -2.01 0.21
CA ASN A 32 10.49 -1.90 -0.89
C ASN A 32 9.08 -1.70 -0.32
N LEU A 33 8.72 -0.45 0.02
CA LEU A 33 7.47 -0.15 0.71
C LEU A 33 6.35 0.22 -0.26
N GLN A 34 5.12 -0.19 0.04
CA GLN A 34 3.94 0.19 -0.72
C GLN A 34 2.71 0.36 0.17
N LEU A 35 1.86 1.32 -0.17
CA LEU A 35 0.52 1.43 0.38
C LEU A 35 -0.39 0.40 -0.30
N HIS A 36 -1.44 -0.02 0.39
CA HIS A 36 -2.44 -0.92 -0.16
C HIS A 36 -3.80 -0.68 0.49
N PHE A 37 -4.87 -0.65 -0.30
CA PHE A 37 -6.23 -0.65 0.21
C PHE A 37 -6.60 -2.07 0.65
N LYS A 38 -6.75 -2.29 1.96
CA LYS A 38 -7.18 -3.58 2.51
C LYS A 38 -8.68 -3.81 2.37
N THR A 39 -9.45 -2.72 2.37
CA THR A 39 -10.91 -2.78 2.23
C THR A 39 -11.29 -2.88 0.76
N ARG A 40 -12.15 -3.85 0.44
CA ARG A 40 -12.74 -3.98 -0.90
C ARG A 40 -13.79 -2.89 -1.12
N MET A 41 -13.74 -2.26 -2.29
CA MET A 41 -14.67 -1.21 -2.68
C MET A 41 -15.88 -1.79 -3.44
N PRO A 42 -17.08 -1.18 -3.30
CA PRO A 42 -18.21 -1.52 -4.15
C PRO A 42 -17.92 -1.15 -5.61
N PRO A 43 -18.58 -1.81 -6.59
CA PRO A 43 -18.35 -1.57 -8.01
C PRO A 43 -18.75 -0.16 -8.47
N HIS A 44 -19.65 0.49 -7.73
CA HIS A 44 -20.15 1.81 -8.03
C HIS A 44 -20.21 2.66 -6.76
N LEU A 45 -19.68 3.87 -6.85
CA LEU A 45 -19.82 4.94 -5.86
C LEU A 45 -20.73 6.02 -6.43
N PHE A 46 -21.57 6.62 -5.59
CA PHE A 46 -22.54 7.62 -6.01
C PHE A 46 -22.13 9.01 -5.50
N THR A 47 -22.24 10.01 -6.36
CA THR A 47 -22.02 11.42 -5.98
C THR A 47 -22.99 11.82 -4.87
N GLY A 48 -22.51 12.58 -3.89
CA GLY A 48 -23.29 13.04 -2.74
C GLY A 48 -23.54 11.99 -1.66
N ALA A 49 -23.21 10.73 -1.90
CA ALA A 49 -23.22 9.69 -0.88
C ALA A 49 -21.85 9.59 -0.18
N LYS A 50 -21.86 9.08 1.05
CA LYS A 50 -20.63 8.71 1.76
C LYS A 50 -19.91 7.60 1.00
N VAL A 51 -18.60 7.74 0.86
CA VAL A 51 -17.75 6.72 0.26
C VAL A 51 -17.40 5.68 1.31
N GLU A 52 -17.86 4.45 1.08
CA GLU A 52 -17.69 3.33 2.00
C GLU A 52 -17.23 2.10 1.22
N GLY A 53 -16.60 1.16 1.93
CA GLY A 53 -16.28 -0.16 1.39
C GLY A 53 -17.54 -1.01 1.19
N GLU A 54 -17.36 -2.21 0.65
CA GLU A 54 -18.47 -3.16 0.47
C GLU A 54 -19.24 -3.35 1.78
N GLN A 55 -20.58 -3.38 1.68
CA GLN A 55 -21.49 -3.54 2.82
C GLN A 55 -21.35 -2.46 3.90
N GLY A 56 -20.89 -1.25 3.54
CA GLY A 56 -20.73 -0.13 4.47
C GLY A 56 -19.46 -0.22 5.32
N ALA A 57 -18.49 -1.05 4.93
CA ALA A 57 -17.25 -1.24 5.68
C ALA A 57 -16.40 0.05 5.69
N ALA A 58 -15.68 0.26 6.81
CA ALA A 58 -14.67 1.30 6.88
C ALA A 58 -13.51 1.02 5.90
N ILE A 59 -12.98 2.07 5.29
CA ILE A 59 -11.90 1.94 4.30
C ILE A 59 -10.56 1.95 5.02
N HIS A 60 -9.80 0.88 4.86
CA HIS A 60 -8.50 0.71 5.48
C HIS A 60 -7.39 0.72 4.44
N VAL A 61 -6.33 1.45 4.76
CA VAL A 61 -5.07 1.49 4.01
C VAL A 61 -3.98 0.95 4.91
N ILE A 62 -3.12 0.10 4.36
CA ILE A 62 -1.99 -0.48 5.07
C ILE A 62 -0.68 -0.15 4.36
N LEU A 63 0.40 0.00 5.13
CA LEU A 63 1.76 0.07 4.63
C LEU A 63 2.37 -1.34 4.67
N LEU A 64 2.77 -1.85 3.52
CA LEU A 64 3.39 -3.16 3.35
C LEU A 64 4.87 -3.02 3.01
N ASP A 65 5.67 -3.92 3.57
CA ASP A 65 6.97 -4.27 3.01
C ASP A 65 6.74 -5.34 1.92
N LYS A 66 7.01 -4.97 0.66
CA LYS A 66 6.79 -5.83 -0.51
C LYS A 66 7.71 -7.05 -0.52
N ILE A 67 8.85 -7.01 0.17
CA ILE A 67 9.77 -8.15 0.26
C ILE A 67 9.18 -9.22 1.18
N THR A 68 8.65 -8.83 2.34
CA THR A 68 8.11 -9.75 3.34
C THR A 68 6.61 -9.98 3.22
N GLY A 69 5.90 -9.15 2.47
CA GLY A 69 4.43 -9.14 2.38
C GLY A 69 3.73 -8.74 3.67
N SER A 70 4.48 -8.22 4.66
CA SER A 70 3.97 -7.93 6.00
C SER A 70 3.69 -6.46 6.20
N VAL A 71 2.73 -6.14 7.08
CA VAL A 71 2.46 -4.76 7.48
C VAL A 71 3.64 -4.21 8.26
N VAL A 72 4.08 -3.00 7.91
CA VAL A 72 5.17 -2.32 8.61
C VAL A 72 4.61 -1.65 9.87
N GLN A 73 4.79 -2.31 11.01
CA GLN A 73 4.20 -1.89 12.29
C GLN A 73 5.07 -0.93 13.10
N THR A 74 6.33 -0.72 12.71
CA THR A 74 7.29 0.08 13.48
C THR A 74 8.08 1.00 12.58
N GLY A 75 8.63 2.07 13.15
CA GLY A 75 9.45 3.06 12.44
C GLY A 75 8.65 4.29 11.99
N PRO A 76 9.33 5.36 11.56
CA PRO A 76 8.66 6.61 11.15
C PRO A 76 7.66 6.40 10.00
N GLU A 77 7.90 5.43 9.12
CA GLU A 77 7.02 5.08 8.01
C GLU A 77 5.67 4.54 8.47
N SER A 78 5.65 3.80 9.58
CA SER A 78 4.42 3.20 10.15
C SER A 78 3.47 4.25 10.76
N ALA A 79 3.97 5.48 10.93
CA ALA A 79 3.23 6.64 11.44
C ALA A 79 3.08 7.75 10.39
N ALA A 80 3.32 7.44 9.11
CA ALA A 80 3.28 8.44 8.05
C ALA A 80 1.87 9.00 7.82
N LYS A 81 1.82 10.28 7.46
CA LYS A 81 0.58 10.92 7.01
C LYS A 81 0.36 10.66 5.52
N LEU A 82 -0.87 10.34 5.15
CA LEU A 82 -1.30 10.10 3.78
C LEU A 82 -2.27 11.20 3.34
N ASN A 83 -2.23 11.52 2.04
CA ASN A 83 -3.26 12.28 1.35
C ASN A 83 -4.17 11.33 0.57
N VAL A 84 -5.47 11.57 0.63
CA VAL A 84 -6.48 10.93 -0.21
C VAL A 84 -6.72 11.82 -1.43
N LEU A 85 -6.79 11.21 -2.60
CA LEU A 85 -6.91 11.91 -3.88
C LEU A 85 -7.75 11.11 -4.87
N ILE A 86 -8.12 11.74 -5.97
CA ILE A 86 -8.90 11.12 -7.04
C ILE A 86 -8.00 10.84 -8.24
N LEU A 87 -8.15 9.65 -8.80
CA LEU A 87 -7.46 9.21 -10.02
C LEU A 87 -8.46 9.01 -11.17
N GLU A 88 -7.97 9.08 -12.40
CA GLU A 88 -8.70 8.59 -13.56
C GLU A 88 -8.97 7.09 -13.43
N GLY A 89 -10.20 6.66 -13.72
CA GLY A 89 -10.63 5.29 -13.44
C GLY A 89 -10.10 4.22 -14.40
N ASP A 90 -9.47 4.61 -15.51
CA ASP A 90 -8.72 3.72 -16.42
C ASP A 90 -7.23 3.63 -16.05
N PHE A 91 -6.80 4.25 -14.94
CA PHE A 91 -5.42 4.16 -14.47
C PHE A 91 -5.01 2.71 -14.18
N ASN A 92 -4.05 2.24 -14.99
CA ASN A 92 -3.39 0.95 -14.86
C ASN A 92 -4.37 -0.25 -14.83
N GLU A 93 -5.30 -0.31 -15.79
CA GLU A 93 -6.13 -1.52 -16.05
C GLU A 93 -5.29 -2.71 -16.58
N GLU A 94 -4.00 -2.52 -16.90
CA GLU A 94 -3.07 -3.57 -17.36
C GLU A 94 -2.14 -4.10 -16.24
N ALA A 95 -1.87 -5.41 -16.28
CA ALA A 95 -1.59 -6.30 -15.14
C ALA A 95 -0.33 -6.07 -14.29
N ASP A 96 0.53 -5.12 -14.65
CA ASP A 96 1.74 -4.83 -13.87
C ASP A 96 1.50 -3.56 -13.07
N ASP A 97 1.10 -3.68 -11.79
CA ASP A 97 0.98 -2.59 -10.80
C ASP A 97 2.34 -1.93 -10.47
N VAL A 98 3.02 -1.44 -11.50
CA VAL A 98 4.36 -0.87 -11.47
C VAL A 98 4.29 0.46 -12.21
N TRP A 99 4.06 1.52 -11.45
CA TRP A 99 4.12 2.90 -11.94
C TRP A 99 5.22 3.70 -11.24
N THR A 100 5.72 4.72 -11.94
CA THR A 100 6.57 5.76 -11.33
C THR A 100 5.70 6.74 -10.55
N ARG A 101 6.33 7.57 -9.70
CA ARG A 101 5.60 8.61 -8.96
C ARG A 101 4.95 9.60 -9.92
N GLU A 102 5.70 10.01 -10.94
CA GLU A 102 5.26 10.98 -11.95
C GLU A 102 4.07 10.43 -12.74
N HIS A 103 4.09 9.13 -13.05
CA HIS A 103 2.98 8.47 -13.72
C HIS A 103 1.73 8.39 -12.84
N PHE A 104 1.88 8.12 -11.54
CA PHE A 104 0.75 8.20 -10.61
C PHE A 104 0.19 9.62 -10.54
N GLU A 105 1.07 10.61 -10.40
CA GLU A 105 0.69 12.02 -10.26
C GLU A 105 0.04 12.59 -11.52
N SER A 106 0.39 12.08 -12.71
CA SER A 106 -0.25 12.49 -13.96
C SER A 106 -1.70 12.02 -14.10
N HIS A 107 -2.13 11.03 -13.32
CA HIS A 107 -3.51 10.52 -13.31
C HIS A 107 -4.38 11.18 -12.24
N GLU A 108 -3.84 12.10 -11.45
CA GLU A 108 -4.61 12.81 -10.44
C GLU A 108 -5.63 13.75 -11.10
N VAL A 109 -6.90 13.56 -10.76
CA VAL A 109 -7.99 14.37 -11.28
C VAL A 109 -8.34 15.47 -10.28
N LYS A 110 -8.36 16.70 -10.77
CA LYS A 110 -8.83 17.87 -10.02
C LYS A 110 -10.25 18.25 -10.43
N GLU A 111 -10.91 19.05 -9.60
CA GLU A 111 -12.19 19.64 -9.94
C GLU A 111 -12.13 20.50 -11.20
N ARG A 112 -13.29 20.65 -11.85
CA ARG A 112 -13.45 21.59 -12.96
C ARG A 112 -13.36 23.03 -12.46
N GLU A 113 -12.90 23.92 -13.33
CA GLU A 113 -12.84 25.34 -13.03
C GLU A 113 -14.21 25.88 -12.57
N GLY A 114 -14.22 26.60 -11.45
CA GLY A 114 -15.43 27.15 -10.84
C GLY A 114 -16.35 26.13 -10.15
N LYS A 115 -15.94 24.86 -10.00
CA LYS A 115 -16.66 23.84 -9.23
C LYS A 115 -16.10 23.66 -7.82
N ARG A 116 -16.86 22.95 -6.99
CA ARG A 116 -16.41 22.52 -5.66
C ARG A 116 -15.31 21.45 -5.79
N PRO A 117 -14.46 21.26 -4.76
CA PRO A 117 -13.48 20.19 -4.75
C PRO A 117 -14.13 18.84 -5.06
N LEU A 118 -13.50 18.03 -5.92
CA LEU A 118 -14.08 16.79 -6.43
C LEU A 118 -14.41 15.78 -5.32
N LEU A 119 -13.58 15.77 -4.28
CA LEU A 119 -13.74 14.98 -3.05
C LEU A 119 -13.71 15.92 -1.85
N THR A 120 -14.59 15.69 -0.88
CA THR A 120 -14.68 16.47 0.36
C THR A 120 -14.71 15.56 1.58
N GLY A 121 -14.38 16.11 2.75
CA GLY A 121 -14.32 15.38 4.03
C GLY A 121 -12.89 15.22 4.54
N ASP A 122 -12.59 14.06 5.15
CA ASP A 122 -11.30 13.76 5.77
C ASP A 122 -10.27 13.28 4.74
N LEU A 123 -9.72 14.23 3.96
CA LEU A 123 -8.78 13.97 2.87
C LEU A 123 -7.37 13.57 3.32
N GLN A 124 -7.15 13.38 4.62
CA GLN A 124 -5.86 13.00 5.19
C GLN A 124 -6.05 11.97 6.29
N VAL A 125 -5.15 10.99 6.34
CA VAL A 125 -5.12 9.95 7.38
C VAL A 125 -3.71 9.80 7.90
N ILE A 126 -3.55 9.53 9.20
CA ILE A 126 -2.26 9.19 9.80
C ILE A 126 -2.25 7.69 10.05
N LEU A 127 -1.21 7.01 9.56
CA LEU A 127 -0.99 5.60 9.86
C LEU A 127 -0.72 5.42 11.37
N LYS A 128 -1.24 4.34 11.93
CA LYS A 128 -0.92 3.86 13.28
C LYS A 128 -0.48 2.41 13.14
N ASP A 129 0.76 2.12 13.52
CA ASP A 129 1.39 0.80 13.33
C ASP A 129 1.21 0.28 11.89
N GLY A 130 1.35 1.18 10.92
CA GLY A 130 1.22 0.89 9.49
C GLY A 130 -0.21 0.80 8.97
N VAL A 131 -1.23 1.10 9.78
CA VAL A 131 -2.64 1.01 9.40
C VAL A 131 -3.32 2.37 9.51
N GLY A 132 -3.96 2.81 8.43
CA GLY A 132 -4.79 4.01 8.36
C GLY A 132 -6.25 3.64 8.08
N THR A 133 -7.17 4.32 8.74
CA THR A 133 -8.60 4.24 8.43
C THR A 133 -9.04 5.58 7.85
N LEU A 134 -9.58 5.58 6.63
CA LEU A 134 -10.10 6.80 6.01
C LEU A 134 -11.36 7.24 6.77
N GLY A 135 -11.49 8.56 6.93
CA GLY A 135 -12.66 9.18 7.54
C GLY A 135 -13.81 9.36 6.55
N ASP A 136 -14.67 10.32 6.82
CA ASP A 136 -15.83 10.58 5.96
C ASP A 136 -15.39 11.23 4.66
N LEU A 137 -15.82 10.67 3.53
CA LEU A 137 -15.47 11.13 2.19
C LEU A 137 -16.72 11.21 1.32
N ILE A 138 -16.87 12.29 0.55
CA ILE A 138 -18.02 12.50 -0.35
C ILE A 138 -17.53 13.06 -1.69
N PHE A 139 -17.88 12.40 -2.79
CA PHE A 139 -17.72 12.94 -4.15
C PHE A 139 -18.75 14.04 -4.40
N THR A 140 -18.30 15.19 -4.92
CA THR A 140 -19.18 16.35 -5.17
C THR A 140 -19.59 16.52 -6.63
N ASP A 141 -18.88 15.88 -7.55
CA ASP A 141 -19.20 15.81 -8.97
C ASP A 141 -19.19 14.34 -9.42
N ASN A 142 -19.75 14.07 -10.60
CA ASN A 142 -19.71 12.74 -11.20
C ASN A 142 -18.59 12.67 -12.25
N SER A 143 -18.30 11.46 -12.73
CA SER A 143 -17.23 11.20 -13.69
C SER A 143 -17.63 11.43 -15.16
N SER A 144 -18.85 11.90 -15.44
CA SER A 144 -19.34 12.01 -16.83
C SER A 144 -18.59 13.03 -17.69
N TRP A 145 -17.78 13.91 -17.11
CA TRP A 145 -17.05 14.94 -17.86
C TRP A 145 -15.62 14.54 -18.23
N ILE A 146 -15.10 13.44 -17.67
CA ILE A 146 -13.77 12.92 -18.01
C ILE A 146 -13.86 11.77 -19.04
N ARG A 147 -12.73 11.50 -19.70
CA ARG A 147 -12.63 10.50 -20.77
C ARG A 147 -13.02 9.10 -20.29
N SER A 148 -12.46 8.64 -19.18
CA SER A 148 -12.68 7.28 -18.67
C SER A 148 -14.06 7.05 -18.07
N ARG A 149 -14.83 8.13 -17.84
CA ARG A 149 -16.16 8.09 -17.21
C ARG A 149 -16.18 7.40 -15.84
N LYS A 150 -15.02 7.22 -15.21
CA LYS A 150 -14.84 6.55 -13.93
C LYS A 150 -13.83 7.31 -13.09
N PHE A 151 -14.11 7.45 -11.80
CA PHE A 151 -13.11 7.90 -10.83
C PHE A 151 -12.67 6.72 -9.96
N ARG A 152 -11.49 6.84 -9.40
CA ARG A 152 -10.92 5.88 -8.46
C ARG A 152 -10.29 6.62 -7.29
N LEU A 153 -10.30 6.02 -6.10
CA LEU A 153 -9.59 6.60 -4.97
C LEU A 153 -8.11 6.26 -5.06
N GLY A 154 -7.26 7.24 -4.78
CA GLY A 154 -5.83 7.09 -4.61
C GLY A 154 -5.38 7.52 -3.22
N VAL A 155 -4.24 6.99 -2.77
CA VAL A 155 -3.54 7.48 -1.58
C VAL A 155 -2.04 7.55 -1.82
N LYS A 156 -1.42 8.63 -1.32
CA LYS A 156 0.03 8.81 -1.34
C LYS A 156 0.54 9.42 -0.04
N ILE A 157 1.81 9.23 0.26
CA ILE A 157 2.47 9.85 1.43
C ILE A 157 2.43 11.38 1.27
N THR A 158 2.08 12.08 2.35
CA THR A 158 2.15 13.55 2.40
C THR A 158 3.61 14.00 2.35
N ALA A 159 3.90 15.06 1.58
CA ALA A 159 5.24 15.65 1.53
C ALA A 159 5.78 15.96 2.93
N GLY A 160 7.09 15.72 3.15
CA GLY A 160 7.74 15.84 4.46
C GLY A 160 7.73 14.56 5.31
N TYR A 161 7.00 13.51 4.88
CA TYR A 161 7.05 12.19 5.51
C TYR A 161 7.85 11.21 4.64
N CYS A 162 8.52 10.25 5.30
CA CYS A 162 9.31 9.21 4.64
C CYS A 162 10.35 9.76 3.64
N GLU A 163 10.95 10.91 3.94
CA GLU A 163 11.96 11.52 3.07
C GLU A 163 13.14 10.57 2.82
N GLY A 164 13.58 10.48 1.56
CA GLY A 164 14.62 9.55 1.15
C GLY A 164 14.19 8.08 1.06
N ILE A 165 12.94 7.74 1.38
CA ILE A 165 12.39 6.38 1.27
C ILE A 165 11.33 6.35 0.18
N ARG A 166 11.46 5.43 -0.79
CA ARG A 166 10.40 5.20 -1.77
C ARG A 166 9.28 4.35 -1.15
N VAL A 167 8.16 4.99 -0.87
CA VAL A 167 6.88 4.31 -0.58
C VAL A 167 5.98 4.44 -1.80
N ARG A 168 5.56 3.32 -2.39
CA ARG A 168 4.63 3.31 -3.53
C ARG A 168 3.20 3.68 -3.08
N GLU A 169 2.54 4.47 -3.91
CA GLU A 169 1.16 4.90 -3.75
C GLU A 169 0.18 3.73 -3.92
N ALA A 170 -1.08 3.91 -3.54
CA ALA A 170 -2.12 2.91 -3.79
C ALA A 170 -3.32 3.53 -4.52
N LYS A 171 -4.04 2.67 -5.22
CA LYS A 171 -5.35 2.94 -5.82
C LYS A 171 -6.35 1.89 -5.35
N THR A 172 -7.64 2.22 -5.29
CA THR A 172 -8.67 1.19 -5.18
C THR A 172 -8.79 0.41 -6.48
N GLU A 173 -9.36 -0.79 -6.45
CA GLU A 173 -9.75 -1.51 -7.67
C GLU A 173 -11.02 -0.94 -8.30
#